data_AF-A0A0F9C2J5-F1
#
_entry.id   AF-A0A0F9C2J5-F1
#
_cell.length_a   1.000
_cell.length_b   1.000
_cell.length_c   1.000
_cell.angle_alpha   90.00
_cell.angle_beta   90.00
_cell.angle_gamma   90.00
#
_symmetry.space_group_name_H-M   'P 1'
#
loop_
_entity.id
_entity.type
_entity.pdbx_description
1 polymer ?
#
loop_
_entity_poly.entity_id
_entity_poly.type
_entity_poly.pdbx_seq_one_letter_code
_entity_poly.pdbx_strand_id
1 'polypeptide(L)'
;MDNKALSNLIGQEPRYGAILAKALAFEQANVSAEGWAWHGVDAYPAQLSKLVVLGIIRIAQKGPPRSCTLYRLTNAVQTRRFLDGEDL
;
A
#
# COMPACT_ATOMS: atom_id res chain seq x y z
N MET A 1 -3.18 -5.75 10.47
CA MET A 1 -4.00 -5.22 9.37
C MET A 1 -5.37 -5.85 9.49
N ASP A 2 -6.44 -5.06 9.41
CA ASP A 2 -7.82 -5.58 9.45
C ASP A 2 -8.24 -6.07 8.05
N ASN A 3 -8.38 -7.39 7.91
CA ASN A 3 -8.78 -8.07 6.68
C ASN A 3 -10.16 -7.63 6.18
N LYS A 4 -11.07 -7.32 7.11
CA LYS A 4 -12.43 -6.88 6.78
C LYS A 4 -12.41 -5.47 6.20
N ALA A 5 -11.58 -4.59 6.75
CA ALA A 5 -11.40 -3.23 6.23
C ALA A 5 -10.82 -3.23 4.81
N LEU A 6 -9.84 -4.10 4.53
CA LEU A 6 -9.24 -4.25 3.21
C LEU A 6 -10.24 -4.78 2.17
N SER A 7 -10.97 -5.85 2.53
CA SER A 7 -12.01 -6.42 1.67
C SER A 7 -13.12 -5.42 1.35
N ASN A 8 -13.64 -4.72 2.37
CA ASN A 8 -14.64 -3.67 2.19
C ASN A 8 -14.13 -2.52 1.31
N LEU A 9 -12.89 -2.08 1.52
CA LEU A 9 -12.29 -0.99 0.76
C LEU A 9 -12.21 -1.33 -0.73
N ILE A 10 -11.73 -2.53 -1.05
CA ILE A 10 -11.52 -2.94 -2.45
C ILE A 10 -12.84 -3.29 -3.13
N GLY A 11 -13.81 -3.86 -2.40
CA GLY A 11 -15.16 -4.07 -2.91
C GLY A 11 -15.88 -2.76 -3.26
N GLN A 12 -15.67 -1.70 -2.49
CA GLN A 12 -16.25 -0.37 -2.76
C GLN A 12 -15.46 0.41 -3.82
N GLU A 13 -14.14 0.30 -3.79
CA GLU A 13 -13.23 1.09 -4.61
C GLU A 13 -12.09 0.21 -5.17
N PRO A 14 -12.32 -0.49 -6.30
CA PRO A 14 -11.36 -1.44 -6.87
C PRO A 14 -9.97 -0.84 -7.18
N ARG A 15 -9.90 0.49 -7.36
CA ARG A 15 -8.66 1.24 -7.54
C ARG A 15 -7.63 0.99 -6.44
N TYR A 16 -8.04 0.70 -5.20
CA TYR A 16 -7.11 0.38 -4.11
C TYR A 16 -6.42 -0.96 -4.32
N GLY A 17 -7.08 -1.93 -4.96
CA GLY A 17 -6.44 -3.20 -5.35
C GLY A 17 -5.29 -2.96 -6.32
N ALA A 18 -5.47 -2.09 -7.32
CA ALA A 18 -4.42 -1.74 -8.27
C ALA A 18 -3.23 -1.01 -7.61
N ILE A 19 -3.51 -0.11 -6.65
CA ILE A 19 -2.46 0.56 -5.87
C ILE A 19 -1.65 -0.46 -5.05
N LEU A 20 -2.33 -1.38 -4.37
CA LEU A 20 -1.66 -2.40 -3.54
C LEU A 20 -0.88 -3.41 -4.38
N ALA A 21 -1.37 -3.78 -5.56
CA ALA A 21 -0.64 -4.64 -6.49
C ALA A 21 0.69 -3.98 -6.92
N LYS A 22 0.67 -2.68 -7.24
CA LYS A 22 1.89 -1.93 -7.57
C LYS A 22 2.83 -1.77 -6.38
N ALA A 23 2.28 -1.50 -5.19
CA ALA A 23 3.05 -1.44 -3.95
C ALA A 23 3.76 -2.77 -3.67
N LEU A 24 3.06 -3.88 -3.85
CA LEU A 24 3.60 -5.23 -3.67
C LEU A 24 4.70 -5.52 -4.70
N ALA A 25 4.48 -5.17 -5.97
CA ALA A 25 5.51 -5.30 -7.01
C ALA A 25 6.76 -4.48 -6.68
N PHE A 26 6.59 -3.26 -6.14
CA PHE A 26 7.70 -2.43 -5.66
C PHE A 26 8.50 -3.11 -4.54
N GLU A 27 7.81 -3.65 -3.53
CA GLU A 27 8.48 -4.31 -2.40
C GLU A 27 9.13 -5.66 -2.77
N GLN A 28 8.65 -6.31 -3.82
CA GLN A 28 9.27 -7.54 -4.35
C GLN A 28 10.48 -7.23 -5.25
N ALA A 29 10.39 -6.19 -6.08
CA ALA A 29 11.43 -5.82 -7.03
C ALA A 29 12.59 -5.06 -6.37
N ASN A 30 12.32 -4.26 -5.33
CA ASN A 30 13.33 -3.50 -4.60
C ASN A 30 13.64 -4.13 -3.24
N VAL A 31 14.90 -4.51 -3.05
CA VAL A 31 15.47 -4.86 -1.74
C VAL A 31 15.68 -3.61 -0.86
N SER A 32 15.54 -2.41 -1.43
CA SER A 32 15.70 -1.15 -0.68
C SER A 32 14.70 -1.09 0.48
N ALA A 33 15.24 -0.98 1.70
CA ALA A 33 14.45 -0.89 2.93
C ALA A 33 13.64 0.41 3.03
N GLU A 34 13.85 1.36 2.12
CA GLU A 34 13.33 2.73 2.20
C GLU A 34 11.84 2.83 1.85
N GLY A 35 11.29 1.90 1.04
CA GLY A 35 9.87 1.86 0.65
C GLY A 35 9.59 2.49 -0.74
N TRP A 36 8.34 2.84 -0.99
CA TRP A 36 7.85 3.35 -2.29
C TRP A 36 7.12 4.68 -2.15
N ALA A 37 7.15 5.48 -3.22
CA ALA A 37 6.49 6.79 -3.28
C ALA A 37 5.13 6.72 -3.97
N TRP A 38 4.30 7.75 -3.76
CA TRP A 38 2.95 7.85 -4.31
C TRP A 38 2.86 7.70 -5.84
N HIS A 39 3.82 8.26 -6.56
CA HIS A 39 3.91 8.18 -8.02
C HIS A 39 4.38 6.80 -8.50
N GLY A 40 5.04 6.01 -7.66
CA GLY A 40 5.42 4.63 -8.00
C GLY A 40 4.22 3.68 -8.04
N VAL A 41 3.13 4.01 -7.35
CA VAL A 41 1.93 3.17 -7.25
C VAL A 41 0.70 3.80 -7.90
N ASP A 42 0.89 4.90 -8.66
CA ASP A 42 -0.16 5.69 -9.30
C ASP A 42 -1.30 6.08 -8.34
N ALA A 43 -0.94 6.54 -7.14
CA ALA A 43 -1.89 6.94 -6.11
C ALA A 43 -1.81 8.44 -5.80
N TYR A 44 -2.96 9.04 -5.54
CA TYR A 44 -3.05 10.39 -4.98
C TYR A 44 -2.82 10.39 -3.46
N PRO A 45 -2.28 11.49 -2.87
CA PRO A 45 -2.01 11.56 -1.43
C PRO A 45 -3.22 11.26 -0.53
N ALA A 46 -4.43 11.62 -0.95
CA ALA A 46 -5.65 11.33 -0.20
C ALA A 46 -5.94 9.82 -0.12
N GLN A 47 -5.68 9.06 -1.18
CA GLN A 47 -5.84 7.60 -1.20
C GLN A 47 -4.84 6.94 -0.26
N LEU A 48 -3.59 7.40 -0.27
CA LEU A 48 -2.57 6.91 0.65
C LEU A 48 -2.92 7.22 2.11
N SER A 49 -3.46 8.41 2.38
CA SER A 49 -3.93 8.77 3.72
C SER A 49 -5.01 7.80 4.22
N LYS A 50 -5.97 7.41 3.36
CA LYS A 50 -6.98 6.40 3.69
C LYS A 50 -6.33 5.04 4.02
N LEU A 51 -5.39 4.59 3.20
CA LEU A 51 -4.66 3.32 3.43
C LEU A 51 -3.83 3.34 4.73
N VAL A 52 -3.26 4.50 5.10
CA VAL A 52 -2.53 4.67 6.37
C VAL A 52 -3.48 4.60 7.55
N VAL A 53 -4.62 5.30 7.50
CA VAL A 53 -5.63 5.28 8.57
C VAL A 53 -6.19 3.87 8.79
N LEU A 54 -6.38 3.10 7.73
CA LEU A 54 -6.82 1.71 7.79
C LEU A 54 -5.70 0.72 8.20
N GLY A 55 -4.47 1.21 8.42
CA GLY A 55 -3.33 0.39 8.82
C GLY A 55 -2.83 -0.59 7.76
N ILE A 56 -3.22 -0.40 6.49
CA ILE A 56 -2.83 -1.26 5.36
C ILE A 56 -1.39 -0.92 4.93
N ILE A 57 -1.06 0.37 4.93
CA ILE A 57 0.29 0.87 4.68
C ILE A 57 0.76 1.72 5.87
N ARG A 58 2.08 1.91 5.98
CA ARG A 58 2.71 2.80 6.96
C ARG A 58 3.66 3.77 6.29
N ILE A 59 3.87 4.93 6.91
CA ILE A 59 4.92 5.87 6.53
C ILE A 59 6.26 5.27 6.98
N ALA A 60 7.12 4.91 6.03
CA ALA A 60 8.43 4.36 6.31
C ALA A 60 9.47 5.48 6.52
N GLN A 61 9.40 6.52 5.70
CA GLN A 61 10.28 7.69 5.81
C GLN A 61 9.52 8.95 5.41
N LYS A 62 9.56 9.97 6.27
CA LYS A 62 9.20 11.34 5.88
C LYS A 62 10.42 11.97 5.26
N GLY A 63 10.33 12.29 3.99
CA GLY A 63 11.41 12.98 3.32
C GLY A 63 11.47 14.47 3.66
N PRO A 64 12.61 15.15 3.43
CA PRO A 64 12.75 16.60 3.60
C PRO A 64 11.79 17.41 2.71
N PRO A 65 11.64 18.72 2.94
CA PRO A 65 10.85 19.59 2.07
C PRO A 65 11.29 19.43 0.61
N ARG A 66 10.33 19.16 -0.30
CA ARG A 66 10.52 18.84 -1.75
C ARG A 66 10.89 17.40 -2.10
N SER A 67 10.98 16.48 -1.14
CA SER A 67 11.03 15.04 -1.46
C SER A 67 9.69 14.36 -1.17
N CYS A 68 9.51 13.16 -1.71
CA CYS A 68 8.31 12.38 -1.46
C CYS A 68 8.38 11.63 -0.12
N THR A 69 7.23 11.47 0.52
CA THR A 69 7.04 10.50 1.62
C THR A 69 7.14 9.09 1.05
N LEU A 70 7.90 8.23 1.72
CA LEU A 70 7.99 6.82 1.39
C LEU A 70 7.07 6.01 2.30
N TYR A 71 6.39 5.05 1.67
CA TYR A 71 5.40 4.18 2.28
C TYR A 71 5.84 2.73 2.15
N ARG A 72 5.32 1.89 3.04
CA ARG A 72 5.47 0.43 2.98
C ARG A 72 4.16 -0.26 3.32
N LEU A 73 3.94 -1.43 2.76
CA LEU A 73 2.90 -2.34 3.20
C LEU A 73 3.16 -2.70 4.67
N THR A 74 2.13 -2.64 5.49
CA THR A 74 2.22 -3.09 6.89
C THR A 74 2.43 -4.61 6.95
N ASN A 75 1.79 -5.34 6.04
CA ASN A 75 1.97 -6.78 5.89
C ASN A 75 1.89 -7.17 4.40
N ALA A 76 3.05 -7.26 3.76
CA ALA A 76 3.16 -7.61 2.33
C ALA A 76 2.64 -9.03 2.04
N VAL A 77 2.90 -10.00 2.93
CA VAL A 77 2.45 -11.39 2.75
C VAL A 77 0.94 -11.46 2.75
N GLN A 78 0.28 -10.82 3.72
CA GLN A 78 -1.18 -10.80 3.82
C GLN A 78 -1.82 -10.01 2.67
N THR A 79 -1.20 -8.92 2.25
CA THR A 79 -1.64 -8.14 1.07
C THR A 79 -1.59 -9.00 -0.18
N ARG A 80 -0.52 -9.78 -0.39
CA ARG A 80 -0.39 -10.71 -1.50
C ARG A 80 -1.49 -11.78 -1.47
N ARG A 81 -1.66 -12.48 -0.34
CA ARG A 81 -2.70 -13.50 -0.18
C ARG A 81 -4.08 -12.98 -0.55
N PHE A 82 -4.40 -11.78 -0.07
CA PHE A 82 -5.66 -11.12 -0.41
C PHE A 82 -5.81 -10.86 -1.91
N LEU A 83 -4.77 -10.33 -2.56
CA LEU A 83 -4.81 -10.02 -3.99
C LEU A 83 -4.86 -11.28 -4.87
N ASP A 84 -4.25 -12.38 -4.41
CA ASP A 84 -4.26 -13.67 -5.08
C ASP A 84 -5.60 -14.42 -4.88
N GLY A 85 -6.49 -13.90 -4.03
CA GLY A 85 -7.76 -14.53 -3.69
C GLY A 85 -7.62 -15.75 -2.78
N GLU A 86 -6.48 -15.89 -2.09
CA GLU A 86 -6.34 -16.88 -1.02
C GLU A 86 -7.19 -16.43 0.18
N ASP A 87 -8.08 -17.30 0.64
CA ASP A 87 -8.94 -17.04 1.81
C ASP A 87 -8.09 -16.56 3.01
N LEU A 88 -8.50 -15.42 3.58
CA LEU A 88 -7.84 -14.69 4.67
C LEU A 88 -8.25 -15.15 6.07
#